data_AF-A0A9E0WDC6-F1
#
_entry.id   AF-A0A9E0WDC6-F1
#
_cell.length_a   1.000
_cell.length_b   1.000
_cell.length_c   1.000
_cell.angle_alpha   90.00
_cell.angle_beta   90.00
_cell.angle_gamma   90.00
#
_symmetry.space_group_name_H-M   'P 1'
#
loop_
_entity.id
_entity.type
_entity.pdbx_description
1 polymer ?
#
loop_
_entity_poly.entity_id
_entity_poly.type
_entity_poly.pdbx_seq_one_letter_code
_entity_poly.pdbx_strand_id
1 'polypeptide(L)'
;MDDKAYVVMGVPSSALFEEDRLVDGAISEEAYGSLHSEVQSLVRAGIGLECGGSPLAMLDLRMQPEVHYQNDSGWVAQVTAMLIFAMPDNACRLRFETALYGPSEAAVTYKMRVTAADESVRYFELTSFSSSFEIDM
;
A
#
# COMPACT_ATOMS: atom_id res chain seq x y z
N MET A 1 4.45 19.87 -14.71
CA MET A 1 3.39 19.20 -13.96
C MET A 1 4.07 18.79 -12.68
N ASP A 2 3.87 19.57 -11.62
CA ASP A 2 4.70 19.51 -10.43
C ASP A 2 3.95 18.89 -9.24
N ASP A 3 2.64 18.69 -9.40
CA ASP A 3 1.77 18.14 -8.37
C ASP A 3 1.99 16.64 -8.19
N LYS A 4 1.90 16.22 -6.93
CA LYS A 4 2.15 14.84 -6.50
C LYS A 4 1.07 14.38 -5.53
N ALA A 5 0.70 13.12 -5.64
CA ALA A 5 -0.08 12.43 -4.62
C ALA A 5 0.85 11.50 -3.84
N TYR A 6 0.74 11.56 -2.51
CA TYR A 6 1.50 10.71 -1.59
C TYR A 6 0.57 9.70 -0.96
N VAL A 7 0.84 8.42 -1.16
CA VAL A 7 0.10 7.32 -0.57
C VAL A 7 1.02 6.59 0.38
N VAL A 8 0.68 6.56 1.67
CA VAL A 8 1.39 5.78 2.69
C VAL A 8 0.49 4.65 3.14
N MET A 9 0.97 3.42 3.08
CA MET A 9 0.20 2.24 3.50
C MET A 9 1.04 1.25 4.26
N GLY A 10 0.44 0.62 5.28
CA GLY A 10 0.99 -0.59 5.88
C GLY A 10 0.54 -1.81 5.08
N VAL A 11 1.48 -2.50 4.45
CA VAL A 11 1.26 -3.74 3.71
C VAL A 11 1.56 -4.93 4.63
N PRO A 12 0.56 -5.76 4.97
CA PRO A 12 0.73 -6.98 5.74
C PRO A 12 1.82 -7.87 5.16
N SER A 13 2.71 -8.39 6.02
CA SER A 13 3.79 -9.29 5.60
C SER A 13 3.25 -10.54 4.90
N SER A 14 2.09 -11.05 5.33
CA SER A 14 1.40 -12.16 4.68
C SER A 14 0.93 -11.92 3.24
N ALA A 15 0.85 -10.65 2.80
CA ALA A 15 0.54 -10.30 1.42
C ALA A 15 1.81 -10.17 0.53
N LEU A 16 2.99 -10.13 1.16
CA LEU A 16 4.27 -9.91 0.49
C LEU A 16 5.17 -11.14 0.48
N PHE A 17 4.98 -12.05 1.44
CA PHE A 17 5.87 -13.18 1.68
C PHE A 17 5.09 -14.48 1.77
N GLU A 18 5.74 -15.56 1.34
CA GLU A 18 5.26 -16.93 1.53
C GLU A 18 5.22 -17.30 3.03
N GLU A 19 4.26 -18.13 3.43
CA GLU A 19 4.04 -18.50 4.85
C GLU A 19 5.27 -19.13 5.51
N ASP A 20 6.08 -19.89 4.76
CA ASP A 20 7.28 -20.56 5.26
C ASP A 20 8.43 -19.59 5.60
N ARG A 21 8.35 -18.35 5.13
CA ARG A 21 9.29 -17.27 5.46
C ARG A 21 8.86 -16.46 6.67
N LEU A 22 7.63 -16.66 7.15
CA LEU A 22 7.05 -15.91 8.25
C LEU A 22 7.18 -16.67 9.57
N VAL A 23 7.54 -15.95 10.62
CA VAL A 23 7.53 -16.46 12.00
C VAL A 23 6.49 -15.64 12.77
N ASP A 24 5.44 -16.30 13.26
CA ASP A 24 4.28 -15.62 13.89
C ASP A 24 3.66 -14.52 13.02
N GLY A 25 3.69 -14.70 11.69
CA GLY A 25 3.18 -13.73 10.71
C GLY A 25 4.13 -12.58 10.37
N ALA A 26 5.33 -12.55 10.97
CA ALA A 26 6.36 -11.53 10.78
C ALA A 26 7.52 -12.03 9.89
N ILE A 27 8.12 -11.12 9.11
CA ILE A 27 9.35 -11.36 8.35
C ILE A 27 10.55 -10.83 9.16
N SER A 28 11.66 -11.58 9.21
CA SER A 28 12.88 -11.07 9.85
C SER A 28 13.49 -9.93 9.03
N GLU A 29 14.22 -9.02 9.69
CA GLU A 29 14.88 -7.89 9.01
C GLU A 29 15.89 -8.37 7.96
N GLU A 30 16.63 -9.44 8.26
CA GLU A 30 17.58 -10.06 7.33
C GLU A 30 16.87 -10.63 6.09
N ALA A 31 15.78 -11.37 6.29
CA ALA A 31 14.99 -11.92 5.18
C ALA A 31 14.36 -10.80 4.33
N TYR A 32 13.78 -9.78 4.97
CA TYR A 32 13.26 -8.59 4.29
C TYR A 32 14.35 -7.90 3.45
N GLY A 33 15.54 -7.71 4.02
CA GLY A 33 16.68 -7.10 3.34
C GLY A 33 17.10 -7.89 2.10
N SER A 34 17.14 -9.22 2.19
CA SER A 34 17.49 -10.08 1.05
C SER A 34 16.45 -10.09 -0.08
N LEU A 35 15.18 -9.84 0.25
CA LEU A 35 14.05 -9.87 -0.70
C LEU A 35 13.61 -8.48 -1.16
N HIS A 36 14.30 -7.43 -0.72
CA HIS A 36 13.83 -6.05 -0.85
C HIS A 36 13.43 -5.66 -2.28
N SER A 37 14.24 -6.02 -3.28
CA SER A 37 13.97 -5.70 -4.69
C SER A 37 12.75 -6.45 -5.24
N GLU A 38 12.54 -7.69 -4.81
CA GLU A 38 11.39 -8.52 -5.21
C GLU A 38 10.11 -7.92 -4.62
N VAL A 39 10.14 -7.60 -3.33
CA VAL A 39 9.03 -6.96 -2.62
C VAL A 39 8.68 -5.61 -3.25
N GLN A 40 9.69 -4.77 -3.55
CA GLN A 40 9.44 -3.50 -4.25
C GLN A 40 8.77 -3.71 -5.60
N SER A 41 9.21 -4.71 -6.37
CA SER A 41 8.62 -5.01 -7.69
C SER A 41 7.17 -5.47 -7.55
N LEU A 42 6.87 -6.31 -6.56
CA LEU A 42 5.52 -6.77 -6.25
C LEU A 42 4.61 -5.58 -5.88
N VAL A 43 5.05 -4.72 -4.96
CA VAL A 43 4.32 -3.52 -4.53
C VAL A 43 4.07 -2.56 -5.70
N ARG A 44 5.07 -2.33 -6.57
CA ARG A 44 4.93 -1.47 -7.75
C ARG A 44 3.91 -2.00 -8.75
N ALA A 45 3.88 -3.31 -8.98
CA ALA A 45 2.95 -3.94 -9.90
C ALA A 45 1.54 -4.10 -9.31
N GLY A 46 1.45 -4.27 -7.99
CA GLY A 46 0.22 -4.56 -7.28
C GLY A 46 -0.54 -3.36 -6.77
N ILE A 47 -0.06 -2.12 -6.92
CA ILE A 47 -0.76 -0.91 -6.47
C ILE A 47 -0.85 0.11 -7.60
N GLY A 48 -2.07 0.56 -7.88
CA GLY A 48 -2.39 1.57 -8.87
C GLY A 48 -3.13 2.74 -8.25
N LEU A 49 -2.96 3.91 -8.87
CA LEU A 49 -3.76 5.09 -8.62
C LEU A 49 -4.20 5.66 -9.96
N GLU A 50 -5.47 5.98 -10.11
CA GLU A 50 -6.04 6.53 -11.34
C GLU A 50 -6.65 7.90 -11.08
N CYS A 51 -6.65 8.74 -12.11
CA CYS A 51 -7.32 10.03 -12.15
C CYS A 51 -8.28 10.04 -13.34
N GLY A 52 -9.58 10.16 -13.08
CA GLY A 52 -10.60 10.17 -14.15
C GLY A 52 -10.57 8.93 -15.05
N GLY A 53 -10.18 7.76 -14.52
CA GLY A 53 -10.04 6.50 -15.26
C GLY A 53 -8.74 6.35 -16.05
N SER A 54 -7.78 7.27 -15.89
CA SER A 54 -6.43 7.14 -16.46
C SER A 54 -5.41 6.80 -15.36
N PRO A 55 -4.57 5.77 -15.52
CA PRO A 55 -3.57 5.41 -14.53
C PRO A 55 -2.51 6.50 -14.39
N LEU A 56 -2.16 6.81 -13.14
CA LEU A 56 -1.11 7.76 -12.79
C LEU A 56 0.25 7.09 -12.79
N ALA A 57 1.27 7.82 -13.25
CA ALA A 57 2.64 7.34 -13.22
C ALA A 57 3.19 7.36 -11.79
N MET A 58 3.62 6.20 -11.28
CA MET A 58 4.36 6.12 -10.04
C MET A 58 5.80 6.62 -10.25
N LEU A 59 6.13 7.73 -9.59
CA LEU A 59 7.43 8.39 -9.67
C LEU A 59 8.46 7.72 -8.74
N ASP A 60 8.03 7.33 -7.54
CA ASP A 60 8.91 6.77 -6.52
C ASP A 60 8.14 5.80 -5.62
N LEU A 61 8.86 4.83 -5.06
CA LEU A 61 8.39 3.91 -4.04
C LEU A 61 9.47 3.83 -2.97
N ARG A 62 9.11 4.15 -1.74
CA ARG A 62 9.97 3.97 -0.57
C ARG A 62 9.34 2.96 0.34
N MET A 63 10.15 2.02 0.80
CA MET A 63 9.68 0.97 1.70
C MET A 63 10.54 0.95 2.95
N GLN A 64 9.88 0.81 4.09
CA GLN A 64 10.53 0.61 5.38
C GLN A 64 10.26 -0.80 5.88
N PRO A 65 11.22 -1.40 6.61
CA PRO A 65 11.07 -2.72 7.20
C PRO A 65 9.84 -2.80 8.13
N GLU A 66 9.53 -4.03 8.50
CA GLU A 66 8.31 -4.37 9.21
C GLU A 66 8.10 -3.55 10.50
N VAL A 67 6.89 -3.03 10.64
CA VAL A 67 6.36 -2.40 11.85
C VAL A 67 5.18 -3.22 12.35
N HIS A 68 5.12 -3.40 13.66
CA HIS A 68 4.00 -4.08 14.30
C HIS A 68 2.93 -3.05 14.65
N TYR A 69 1.69 -3.33 14.25
CA TYR A 69 0.54 -2.50 14.57
C TYR A 69 -0.54 -3.32 15.30
N GLN A 70 -1.17 -2.75 16.32
CA GLN A 70 -2.25 -3.41 17.07
C GLN A 70 -3.62 -3.00 16.53
N ASN A 71 -4.40 -3.96 16.05
CA ASN A 71 -5.82 -3.79 15.70
C ASN A 71 -6.72 -4.62 16.63
N ASP A 72 -8.04 -4.57 16.39
CA ASP A 72 -9.05 -5.28 17.19
C ASP A 72 -8.89 -6.80 17.18
N SER A 73 -8.17 -7.34 16.20
CA SER A 73 -7.89 -8.78 16.02
C SER A 73 -6.51 -9.20 16.57
N GLY A 74 -5.65 -8.26 16.98
CA GLY A 74 -4.31 -8.53 17.52
C GLY A 74 -3.20 -7.70 16.89
N TRP A 75 -1.95 -8.15 17.04
CA TRP A 75 -0.80 -7.55 16.38
C TRP A 75 -0.73 -8.01 14.92
N VAL A 76 -0.54 -7.06 14.01
CA VAL A 76 -0.35 -7.30 12.58
C VAL A 76 1.02 -6.75 12.18
N ALA A 77 1.86 -7.64 11.68
CA ALA A 77 3.14 -7.33 11.07
C ALA A 77 2.95 -6.72 9.68
N GLN A 78 3.49 -5.51 9.45
CA GLN A 78 3.30 -4.77 8.20
C GLN A 78 4.57 -4.08 7.72
N VAL A 79 4.88 -4.19 6.44
CA VAL A 79 5.89 -3.38 5.75
C VAL A 79 5.27 -2.04 5.38
N THR A 80 5.91 -0.92 5.73
CA THR A 80 5.39 0.39 5.34
C THR A 80 5.85 0.76 3.94
N ALA A 81 4.90 1.05 3.05
CA ALA A 81 5.16 1.53 1.69
C ALA A 81 4.67 2.98 1.53
N MET A 82 5.53 3.84 0.98
CA MET A 82 5.20 5.19 0.56
C MET A 82 5.35 5.29 -0.96
N LEU A 83 4.23 5.46 -1.65
CA LEU A 83 4.13 5.58 -3.10
C LEU A 83 3.92 7.05 -3.47
N ILE A 84 4.67 7.53 -4.47
CA ILE A 84 4.57 8.90 -4.97
C ILE A 84 4.10 8.84 -6.41
N PHE A 85 2.96 9.45 -6.71
CA PHE A 85 2.37 9.49 -8.06
C PHE A 85 2.43 10.90 -8.65
N ALA A 86 2.64 10.99 -9.96
CA ALA A 86 2.49 12.23 -10.71
C ALA A 86 1.01 12.57 -10.86
N MET A 87 0.63 13.81 -10.54
CA MET A 87 -0.74 14.29 -10.67
C MET A 87 -0.85 15.26 -11.85
N PRO A 88 -1.80 15.06 -12.78
CA PRO A 88 -2.05 16.01 -13.86
C PRO A 88 -2.87 17.22 -13.41
N ASP A 89 -3.75 17.05 -12.42
CA ASP A 89 -4.67 18.06 -11.87
C ASP A 89 -4.98 17.74 -10.41
N ASN A 90 -4.99 18.75 -9.55
CA ASN A 90 -5.32 18.70 -8.13
C ASN A 90 -6.82 18.59 -7.84
N ALA A 91 -7.69 18.96 -8.79
CA ALA A 91 -9.15 18.75 -8.66
C ALA A 91 -9.62 17.35 -9.09
N CYS A 92 -8.69 16.45 -9.39
CA CYS A 92 -9.04 15.14 -9.93
C CYS A 92 -9.56 14.17 -8.88
N ARG A 93 -10.67 13.50 -9.19
CA ARG A 93 -11.17 12.37 -8.40
C ARG A 93 -10.26 11.17 -8.60
N LEU A 94 -9.65 10.72 -7.51
CA LEU A 94 -8.70 9.61 -7.54
C LEU A 94 -9.38 8.28 -7.25
N ARG A 95 -8.88 7.21 -7.87
CA ARG A 95 -9.27 5.84 -7.58
C ARG A 95 -8.03 5.03 -7.26
N PHE A 96 -7.96 4.50 -6.05
CA PHE A 96 -6.90 3.57 -5.66
C PHE A 96 -7.32 2.15 -6.00
N GLU A 97 -6.37 1.33 -6.45
CA GLU A 97 -6.57 -0.09 -6.69
C GLU A 97 -5.37 -0.91 -6.19
N THR A 98 -5.62 -2.12 -5.72
CA THR A 98 -4.55 -3.06 -5.41
C THR A 98 -4.87 -4.51 -5.79
N ALA A 99 -3.87 -5.19 -6.33
CA ALA A 99 -3.86 -6.62 -6.63
C ALA A 99 -2.91 -7.41 -5.71
N LEU A 100 -2.43 -6.80 -4.61
CA LEU A 100 -1.57 -7.48 -3.63
C LEU A 100 -2.29 -8.60 -2.85
N TYR A 101 -3.59 -8.75 -3.05
CA TYR A 101 -4.34 -9.86 -2.50
C TYR A 101 -4.12 -11.13 -3.32
N GLY A 102 -3.49 -12.12 -2.70
CA GLY A 102 -3.77 -13.53 -3.02
C GLY A 102 -5.18 -13.92 -2.56
N PRO A 103 -5.72 -15.07 -2.98
CA PRO A 103 -7.10 -15.52 -2.72
C PRO A 103 -7.41 -15.86 -1.24
N SER A 104 -6.63 -15.38 -0.27
CA SER A 104 -6.80 -15.68 1.15
C SER A 104 -8.08 -15.05 1.71
N GLU A 105 -8.91 -15.87 2.35
CA GLU A 105 -10.17 -15.48 2.98
C GLU A 105 -9.99 -14.64 4.25
N ALA A 106 -8.75 -14.50 4.76
CA ALA A 106 -8.48 -13.64 5.90
C ALA A 106 -8.73 -12.18 5.52
N ALA A 107 -9.66 -11.52 6.21
CA ALA A 107 -9.87 -10.09 6.07
C ALA A 107 -8.63 -9.34 6.58
N VAL A 108 -7.72 -9.00 5.67
CA VAL A 108 -6.52 -8.25 6.03
C VAL A 108 -6.77 -6.77 5.86
N THR A 109 -6.67 -6.01 6.96
CA THR A 109 -6.92 -4.57 6.99
C THR A 109 -5.65 -3.78 6.69
N TYR A 110 -5.67 -3.01 5.60
CA TYR A 110 -4.63 -2.02 5.32
C TYR A 110 -5.05 -0.68 5.86
N LYS A 111 -4.18 0.00 6.61
CA LYS A 111 -4.36 1.43 6.87
C LYS A 111 -3.63 2.22 5.81
N MET A 112 -4.40 2.88 4.96
CA MET A 112 -3.85 3.76 3.96
C MET A 112 -4.10 5.21 4.35
N ARG A 113 -3.04 6.00 4.33
CA ARG A 113 -3.04 7.46 4.49
C ARG A 113 -2.73 8.08 3.13
N VAL A 114 -3.66 8.86 2.59
CA VAL A 114 -3.41 9.67 1.38
C VAL A 114 -3.21 11.10 1.82
N THR A 115 -2.12 11.71 1.34
CA THR A 115 -1.88 13.16 1.46
C THR A 115 -1.85 13.76 0.06
N ALA A 116 -2.85 14.58 -0.23
CA ALA A 116 -2.95 15.31 -1.49
C ALA A 116 -2.03 16.55 -1.48
N ALA A 117 -1.91 17.23 -2.63
CA ALA A 117 -1.08 18.42 -2.77
C ALA A 117 -1.53 19.58 -1.87
N ASP A 118 -2.79 19.58 -1.43
CA ASP A 118 -3.37 20.55 -0.48
C ASP A 118 -3.16 20.14 1.00
N GLU A 119 -2.35 19.12 1.27
CA GLU A 119 -2.07 18.53 2.58
C GLU A 119 -3.26 17.85 3.27
N SER A 120 -4.41 17.68 2.60
CA SER A 120 -5.54 16.95 3.16
C SER A 120 -5.17 15.48 3.42
N VAL A 121 -5.58 14.96 4.59
CA VAL A 121 -5.27 13.59 5.03
C VAL A 121 -6.55 12.77 5.14
N ARG A 122 -6.59 11.63 4.45
CA ARG A 122 -7.69 10.66 4.54
C ARG A 122 -7.18 9.26 4.87
N TYR A 123 -7.97 8.54 5.67
CA TYR A 123 -7.70 7.17 6.10
C TYR A 123 -8.69 6.21 5.47
N PHE A 124 -8.18 5.10 4.93
CA PHE A 124 -9.00 4.05 4.34
C PHE A 124 -8.58 2.69 4.88
N GLU A 125 -9.56 1.81 4.99
CA GLU A 125 -9.38 0.40 5.33
C GLU A 125 -9.72 -0.44 4.10
N LEU A 126 -8.71 -1.14 3.57
CA LEU A 126 -8.92 -2.10 2.49
C LEU A 126 -9.03 -3.51 3.05
N THR A 127 -9.79 -4.35 2.36
CA THR A 127 -9.90 -5.79 2.63
C THR A 127 -9.76 -6.59 1.34
N SER A 128 -9.58 -7.90 1.43
CA SER A 128 -9.58 -8.79 0.24
C SER A 128 -10.88 -8.73 -0.58
N PHE A 129 -11.99 -8.25 0.01
CA PHE A 129 -13.29 -8.06 -0.66
C PHE A 129 -13.49 -6.65 -1.22
N SER A 130 -12.64 -5.69 -0.84
CA SER A 130 -12.69 -4.30 -1.29
C SER A 130 -11.27 -3.84 -1.60
N SER A 131 -10.85 -4.09 -2.85
CA SER A 131 -9.51 -3.81 -3.36
C SER A 131 -9.39 -2.45 -4.06
N SER A 132 -10.47 -1.65 -4.07
CA SER A 132 -10.48 -0.30 -4.62
C SER A 132 -11.46 0.61 -3.88
N PHE A 133 -11.19 1.92 -3.91
CA PHE A 133 -12.10 2.97 -3.43
C PHE A 133 -11.79 4.30 -4.12
N GLU A 134 -12.76 5.21 -4.06
CA GLU A 134 -12.64 6.57 -4.58
C GLU A 134 -12.17 7.53 -3.48
N ILE A 135 -11.33 8.49 -3.88
CA ILE A 135 -10.81 9.56 -3.04
C ILE A 135 -11.27 10.86 -3.70
N ASP A 136 -12.18 11.56 -3.04
CA ASP A 136 -12.55 12.91 -3.43
C ASP A 136 -11.47 13.87 -2.90
N MET A 137 -10.75 14.52 -3.83
CA MET A 137 -9.77 15.57 -3.53
C MET A 137 -10.46 16.92 -3.44
#